data_AF-A0A0Q7SDM5-F1
#
_entry.id   AF-A0A0Q7SDM5-F1
#
_cell.length_a   1.000
_cell.length_b   1.000
_cell.length_c   1.000
_cell.angle_alpha   90.00
_cell.angle_beta   90.00
_cell.angle_gamma   90.00
#
_symmetry.space_group_name_H-M   'P 1'
#
loop_
_entity.id
_entity.type
_entity.pdbx_description
1 polymer ?
#
loop_
_entity_poly.entity_id
_entity_poly.type
_entity_poly.pdbx_seq_one_letter_code
_entity_poly.pdbx_strand_id
1 'polypeptide(L)' 'MNAPLLPEVLLRAEPTPQAELGLATEGVLRYVWNSQWGDMLIEVVDGTMYVNGGRVELAAKLRKPVAGTNEE' A
#
# COMPACT_ATOMS: atom_id res chain seq x y z
N MET A 1 -7.88 -16.59 17.25
CA MET A 1 -7.10 -15.70 16.37
C MET A 1 -7.40 -16.17 14.95
N ASN A 2 -8.21 -15.42 14.19
CA ASN A 2 -8.52 -15.74 12.79
C ASN A 2 -7.98 -14.58 11.94
N ALA A 3 -6.69 -14.64 11.62
CA ALA A 3 -6.15 -13.76 10.60
C ALA A 3 -6.63 -14.31 9.24
N PRO A 4 -7.14 -13.47 8.33
CA PRO A 4 -7.51 -13.94 7.00
C PRO A 4 -6.30 -14.57 6.33
N LEU A 5 -6.46 -15.80 5.83
CA LEU A 5 -5.48 -16.48 4.99
C LEU A 5 -5.43 -15.73 3.66
N LEU A 6 -4.53 -14.77 3.55
CA LEU A 6 -4.22 -14.13 2.27
C LEU A 6 -3.39 -15.10 1.44
N PRO A 7 -3.55 -15.11 0.10
CA PRO A 7 -2.69 -15.90 -0.75
C PRO A 7 -1.21 -15.50 -0.55
N GLU A 8 -0.31 -16.49 -0.48
CA GLU A 8 1.14 -16.24 -0.41
C GLU A 8 1.72 -15.78 -1.74
N VAL A 9 0.96 -15.92 -2.83
CA VAL A 9 1.33 -15.55 -4.19
C VAL A 9 0.17 -14.81 -4.83
N LEU A 10 0.46 -13.66 -5.42
CA LEU A 10 -0.54 -12.94 -6.20
C LEU A 10 -0.65 -13.59 -7.58
N LEU A 11 -1.76 -14.29 -7.79
CA LEU A 11 -2.14 -14.77 -9.10
C LEU A 11 -2.73 -13.61 -9.90
N ARG A 12 -2.19 -13.36 -11.09
CA ARG A 12 -2.73 -12.34 -12.00
C ARG A 12 -4.02 -12.82 -12.64
N ALA A 13 -4.91 -11.86 -12.90
CA ALA A 13 -6.16 -12.13 -13.60
C ALA A 13 -5.95 -12.56 -15.06
N GLU A 14 -4.90 -12.04 -15.71
CA GLU A 14 -4.58 -12.33 -17.12
C GLU A 14 -3.20 -13.01 -17.27
N PRO A 15 -3.05 -13.96 -18.21
CA PRO A 15 -1.75 -14.55 -18.52
C PRO A 15 -0.77 -13.49 -19.05
N THR A 16 0.39 -13.38 -18.42
CA THR A 16 1.47 -12.46 -18.82
C THR A 16 2.82 -13.13 -18.66
N PRO A 17 3.83 -12.80 -19.49
CA PRO A 17 5.20 -13.34 -19.36
C PRO A 17 5.93 -12.90 -18.09
N GLN A 18 5.34 -12.00 -17.30
CA GLN A 18 5.92 -11.54 -16.04
C GLN A 18 5.80 -12.65 -14.98
N ALA A 19 6.83 -12.84 -14.14
CA ALA A 19 6.86 -13.88 -13.11
C ALA A 19 5.85 -13.59 -11.97
N GLU A 20 5.21 -14.64 -11.44
CA GLU A 20 4.29 -14.53 -10.29
C GLU A 20 4.96 -13.86 -9.09
N LEU A 21 4.22 -13.03 -8.37
CA LEU A 21 4.77 -12.20 -7.29
C LEU A 21 4.47 -12.86 -5.94
N GLY A 22 5.52 -13.31 -5.24
CA GLY A 22 5.40 -13.78 -3.87
C GLY A 22 4.97 -12.63 -2.95
N LEU A 23 3.83 -12.77 -2.29
CA LEU A 23 3.24 -11.76 -1.42
C LEU A 23 3.91 -11.72 -0.03
N ALA A 24 4.47 -12.86 0.41
CA ALA A 24 5.27 -12.99 1.61
C ALA A 24 6.68 -13.50 1.23
N THR A 25 7.60 -12.58 0.95
CA THR A 25 9.04 -12.88 0.83
C THR A 25 9.74 -12.35 2.08
N GLU A 26 10.87 -12.94 2.49
CA GLU A 26 11.64 -12.41 3.61
C GLU A 26 11.96 -10.91 3.37
N GLY A 27 11.66 -10.07 4.36
CA GLY A 27 11.84 -8.62 4.27
C GLY A 27 10.84 -7.86 3.40
N VAL A 28 9.91 -8.54 2.70
CA VAL A 28 8.95 -7.89 1.77
C VAL A 28 7.52 -8.36 1.99
N LEU A 29 6.64 -7.42 2.31
CA LEU A 29 5.19 -7.60 2.27
C LEU A 29 4.62 -6.91 1.04
N ARG A 30 3.78 -7.61 0.29
CA ARG A 30 3.04 -7.04 -0.84
C ARG A 30 1.54 -7.12 -0.63
N TYR A 31 0.85 -6.09 -1.11
CA TYR A 31 -0.60 -6.04 -1.19
C TYR A 31 -0.99 -5.53 -2.55
N VAL A 32 -2.06 -6.09 -3.12
CA VAL A 32 -2.70 -5.51 -4.30
C VAL A 32 -4.07 -5.03 -3.92
N TRP A 33 -4.34 -3.78 -4.27
CA TRP A 33 -5.63 -3.16 -4.13
C TRP A 33 -6.22 -2.90 -5.51
N ASN A 34 -7.34 -3.55 -5.80
CA ASN A 34 -8.10 -3.33 -7.03
C ASN A 34 -9.25 -2.35 -6.74
N SER A 35 -9.37 -1.32 -7.57
CA SER A 35 -10.43 -0.30 -7.46
C SER A 35 -10.96 0.06 -8.84
N GLN A 36 -12.09 0.78 -8.90
CA GLN A 36 -12.63 1.26 -10.19
C GLN A 36 -11.68 2.23 -10.92
N TRP A 37 -10.71 2.82 -10.22
CA TRP A 37 -9.74 3.75 -10.79
C TRP A 37 -8.45 3.06 -11.26
N GLY A 38 -8.38 1.74 -11.13
CA GLY A 38 -7.23 0.93 -11.47
C GLY A 38 -6.62 0.24 -10.26
N ASP A 39 -5.63 -0.59 -10.56
CA ASP A 39 -4.94 -1.43 -9.60
C ASP A 39 -3.74 -0.70 -8.99
N MET A 40 -3.49 -0.97 -7.71
CA MET A 40 -2.32 -0.48 -6.99
C MET A 40 -1.58 -1.65 -6.34
N LEU A 41 -0.28 -1.70 -6.58
CA LEU A 41 0.65 -2.54 -5.83
C LEU A 41 1.25 -1.73 -4.68
N ILE A 42 1.11 -2.24 -3.47
CA ILE A 42 1.71 -1.66 -2.27
C ILE A 42 2.77 -2.65 -1.78
N GLU A 43 4.00 -2.17 -1.58
CA GLU A 43 5.11 -2.98 -1.08
C GLU A 43 5.67 -2.35 0.19
N VAL A 44 5.97 -3.18 1.19
CA VAL A 44 6.73 -2.78 2.37
C VAL A 44 8.01 -3.62 2.37
N VAL A 45 9.12 -2.97 2.04
CA VAL A 45 10.45 -3.58 1.97
C VAL A 45 11.25 -3.07 3.17
N ASP A 46 11.58 -3.95 4.10
CA ASP A 46 12.31 -3.63 5.34
C ASP A 46 11.71 -2.41 6.09
N GLY A 47 10.38 -2.32 6.13
CA GLY A 47 9.65 -1.22 6.76
C GLY A 47 9.51 0.06 5.91
N THR A 48 10.13 0.12 4.72
CA THR A 48 9.94 1.23 3.77
C THR A 48 8.78 0.93 2.83
N MET A 49 7.83 1.86 2.73
CA MET A 49 6.64 1.71 1.89
C MET A 49 6.83 2.25 0.48
N TYR A 50 6.33 1.50 -0.50
CA TYR A 50 6.29 1.84 -1.92
C TYR A 50 4.88 1.61 -2.46
N VAL A 51 4.43 2.47 -3.37
CA VAL A 51 3.19 2.30 -4.14
C VAL A 51 3.54 2.36 -5.62
N ASN A 52 3.23 1.29 -6.35
CA ASN A 52 3.56 1.12 -7.78
C ASN A 52 5.06 1.39 -8.07
N GLY A 53 5.93 0.97 -7.16
CA GLY A 53 7.38 1.19 -7.22
C GLY A 53 7.86 2.59 -6.78
N GLY A 54 6.96 3.54 -6.55
CA GLY A 54 7.30 4.86 -6.01
C GLY A 54 7.40 4.84 -4.48
N ARG A 55 8.50 5.33 -3.92
CA ARG A 55 8.65 5.44 -2.45
C ARG A 55 7.62 6.41 -1.88
N VAL A 56 6.93 5.99 -0.83
CA VAL A 56 5.98 6.84 -0.11
C VAL A 56 6.74 7.77 0.84
N GLU A 57 6.46 9.06 0.74
CA GLU A 57 6.89 10.05 1.73
C GLU A 57 5.79 10.32 2.75
N LEU A 58 6.18 10.64 3.98
CA LEU A 58 5.23 11.09 4.98
C LEU A 58 4.63 12.42 4.53
N ALA A 59 3.31 12.47 4.40
CA ALA A 59 2.61 13.73 4.26
C ALA A 59 2.94 14.61 5.48
N ALA A 60 3.64 15.72 5.27
CA ALA A 60 3.89 16.69 6.32
C ALA A 60 2.54 17.06 6.96
N LYS A 61 2.45 16.97 8.30
CA LYS A 61 1.22 17.22 9.06
C LYS A 61 0.55 18.51 8.56
N LEU A 62 -0.58 18.40 7.85
CA LEU A 62 -1.45 19.54 7.64
C LEU A 62 -2.17 19.81 8.95
N ARG A 63 -1.63 20.73 9.74
CA ARG A 63 -2.37 21.37 10.82
C ARG A 63 -2.03 22.85 10.84
N LYS A 64 -2.86 23.66 10.16
CA LYS A 64 -3.06 25.04 10.61
C LYS A 64 -4.05 24.97 11.78
N PRO A 65 -3.72 25.50 12.98
CA PRO A 65 -4.74 25.72 13.99
C PRO A 65 -5.74 26.73 13.42
N VAL A 66 -7.03 26.39 13.46
CA VAL A 66 -8.09 27.40 13.34
C VAL A 66 -7.92 28.29 14.57
N ALA A 67 -7.44 29.51 14.36
CA ALA A 67 -7.49 30.53 15.39
C ALA A 67 -8.96 30.73 15.73
N GLY A 68 -9.34 30.41 16.97
CA GLY A 68 -10.67 30.70 17.48
C GLY A 68 -10.89 32.21 17.41
N THR A 69 -11.86 32.62 16.62
CA THR A 69 -12.45 33.94 16.74
C THR A 69 -13.26 33.94 18.03
N ASN A 70 -12.68 34.46 19.11
CA ASN A 70 -13.49 34.98 20.21
C ASN A 70 -13.91 36.38 19.76
N GLU A 71 -15.16 36.51 19.31
CA GLU A 71 -15.83 37.81 19.32
C GLU A 71 -16.38 38.03 20.72
N GLU A 72 -16.02 39.20 21.25
CA GLU A 72 -16.43 39.78 22.53
C GLU A 72 -17.90 40.25 22.49
#